data_AF-A0A9Q6EK52-F1
#
_entry.id   AF-A0A9Q6EK52-F1
#
_cell.length_a   1.000
_cell.length_b   1.000
_cell.length_c   1.000
_cell.angle_alpha   90.00
_cell.angle_beta   90.00
_cell.angle_gamma   90.00
#
_symmetry.space_group_name_H-M   'P 1'
#
loop_
_entity.id
_entity.type
_entity.pdbx_description
1 polymer ?
#
loop_
_entity_poly.entity_id
_entity_poly.type
_entity_poly.pdbx_seq_one_letter_code
_entity_poly.pdbx_strand_id
1 'polypeptide(L)'
;MIVTVRDPDILSNLDPQILTSYLQAKGWYQENQVEKKESVWIKTTDSGEEFDITLPLNPGIRSYALRMAEILAILETVEIRSQLDILSDLITKIPNTEIQGLVIRLAERNHPGNVTIIGFVVGKPRQIKLSLSESEYNQAWTAYHQRLPVVCTGDLVKENDVFVLKKTTSFSLYDTLTEQAAV
;
A
#
# COMPACT_ATOMS: atom_id res chain seq x y z
N MET A 1 2.96 -10.38 18.82
CA MET A 1 3.85 -10.83 17.73
C MET A 1 4.37 -9.58 17.05
N ILE A 2 5.68 -9.35 17.03
CA ILE A 2 6.25 -8.22 16.29
C ILE A 2 6.29 -8.65 14.83
N VAL A 3 5.50 -7.99 13.97
CA VAL A 3 5.45 -8.28 12.54
C VAL A 3 6.41 -7.31 11.86
N THR A 4 7.52 -7.84 11.36
CA THR A 4 8.51 -7.08 10.61
C THR A 4 8.25 -7.20 9.11
N VAL A 5 8.20 -6.08 8.40
CA VAL A 5 8.08 -6.08 6.95
C VAL A 5 9.45 -6.32 6.32
N ARG A 6 9.55 -7.35 5.48
CA ARG A 6 10.81 -7.72 4.80
C ARG A 6 10.67 -7.89 3.29
N ASP A 7 9.48 -7.67 2.75
CA ASP A 7 9.21 -7.80 1.33
C ASP A 7 9.97 -6.69 0.56
N PRO A 8 11.02 -7.04 -0.20
CA PRO A 8 11.86 -6.06 -0.87
C PRO A 8 11.11 -5.34 -2.00
N ASP A 9 10.09 -5.97 -2.61
CA ASP A 9 9.33 -5.37 -3.69
C ASP A 9 8.44 -4.24 -3.16
N ILE A 10 7.77 -4.46 -2.02
CA ILE A 10 6.97 -3.41 -1.37
C ILE A 10 7.87 -2.26 -0.90
N LEU A 11 8.97 -2.58 -0.21
CA LEU A 11 9.89 -1.59 0.33
C LEU A 11 10.57 -0.77 -0.78
N SER A 12 10.84 -1.38 -1.94
CA SER A 12 11.44 -0.68 -3.08
C SER A 12 10.49 0.27 -3.79
N ASN A 13 9.18 0.11 -3.61
CA ASN A 13 8.16 0.96 -4.22
C ASN A 13 7.73 2.13 -3.31
N LEU A 14 8.29 2.26 -2.10
CA LEU A 14 8.05 3.43 -1.25
C LEU A 14 8.63 4.68 -1.90
N ASP A 15 7.84 5.75 -1.93
CA ASP A 15 8.23 7.03 -2.52
C ASP A 15 8.95 7.90 -1.46
N PRO A 16 10.21 8.32 -1.67
CA PRO A 16 10.92 9.19 -0.75
C PRO A 16 10.17 10.50 -0.46
N GLN A 17 9.45 11.06 -1.44
CA GLN A 17 8.72 12.33 -1.28
C GLN A 17 7.51 12.20 -0.35
N ILE A 18 6.89 11.02 -0.32
CA ILE A 18 5.83 10.72 0.63
C ILE A 18 6.41 10.58 2.03
N LEU A 19 7.59 9.95 2.16
CA LEU A 19 8.26 9.80 3.43
C LEU A 19 8.73 11.15 4.00
N THR A 20 9.28 12.05 3.18
CA THR A 20 9.65 13.41 3.65
C THR A 20 8.43 14.16 4.18
N SER A 21 7.32 14.13 3.43
CA SER A 21 6.06 14.77 3.84
C SER A 21 5.51 14.16 5.13
N TYR A 22 5.61 12.83 5.27
CA TYR A 22 5.21 12.10 6.46
C TYR A 22 6.07 12.48 7.68
N LEU A 23 7.40 12.49 7.53
CA LEU A 23 8.34 12.86 8.58
C LEU A 23 8.08 14.29 9.07
N GLN A 24 7.93 15.26 8.15
CA GLN A 24 7.57 16.64 8.48
C GLN A 24 6.26 16.74 9.27
N ALA A 25 5.21 16.06 8.80
CA ALA A 25 3.91 16.05 9.47
C ALA A 25 3.96 15.41 10.88
N LYS A 26 4.92 14.50 11.11
CA LYS A 26 5.17 13.84 12.40
C LYS A 26 6.17 14.57 13.29
N GLY A 27 6.58 15.79 12.91
CA GLY A 27 7.44 16.65 13.71
C GLY A 27 8.93 16.31 13.63
N TRP A 28 9.35 15.53 12.64
CA TRP A 28 10.77 15.39 12.32
C TRP A 28 11.25 16.65 11.60
N TYR A 29 12.46 17.10 11.93
CA TYR A 29 13.11 18.21 11.25
C TYR A 29 14.25 17.71 10.37
N GLN A 30 14.41 18.33 9.20
CA GLN A 30 15.50 18.00 8.29
C GLN A 30 16.76 18.76 8.73
N GLU A 31 17.79 18.02 9.16
CA GLU A 31 19.05 18.63 9.58
C GLU A 31 19.95 18.93 8.37
N ASN A 32 20.06 17.97 7.45
CA ASN A 32 20.97 18.08 6.32
C ASN A 32 20.45 17.34 5.08
N GLN A 33 21.01 17.68 3.91
CA GLN A 33 20.80 16.97 2.66
C GLN A 33 22.14 16.80 1.94
N VAL A 34 22.53 15.54 1.71
CA VAL A 34 23.79 15.21 1.05
C VAL A 34 23.53 15.00 -0.44
N GLU A 35 24.04 15.91 -1.27
CA GLU A 35 24.10 15.82 -2.74
C GLU A 35 22.79 15.40 -3.44
N LYS A 36 21.62 15.68 -2.85
CA LYS A 36 20.31 15.19 -3.32
C LYS A 36 20.18 13.65 -3.38
N LYS A 37 21.11 12.90 -2.79
CA LYS A 37 21.06 11.43 -2.72
C LYS A 37 20.42 10.95 -1.43
N GLU A 38 20.69 11.63 -0.32
CA GLU A 38 20.20 11.27 1.00
C GLU A 38 19.80 12.53 1.77
N SER A 39 18.80 12.41 2.64
CA SER A 39 18.37 13.46 3.56
C SER A 39 18.39 12.92 4.98
N VAL A 40 18.92 13.70 5.91
CA VAL A 40 19.02 13.33 7.33
C VAL A 40 17.94 14.07 8.10
N TRP A 41 17.16 13.31 8.85
CA TRP A 41 16.03 13.78 9.63
C TRP A 41 16.25 13.42 11.09
N ILE A 42 15.98 14.36 11.99
CA ILE A 42 16.13 14.14 13.42
C ILE A 42 14.80 14.41 14.11
N LYS A 43 14.56 13.66 15.18
CA LYS A 43 13.47 13.92 16.12
C LYS A 43 13.93 13.62 17.53
N THR A 44 13.72 14.60 18.39
CA THR A 44 13.86 14.43 19.84
C THR A 44 12.49 14.06 20.40
N THR A 45 12.42 12.95 21.13
CA THR A 45 11.20 12.54 21.81
C THR A 45 11.01 13.32 23.11
N ASP A 46 9.81 13.28 23.69
CA ASP A 46 9.53 13.91 24.99
C ASP A 46 10.40 13.36 26.13
N SER A 47 10.96 12.15 25.95
CA SER A 47 11.89 11.51 26.89
C SER A 47 13.33 12.07 26.82
N GLY A 48 13.62 12.91 25.83
CA GLY A 48 14.96 13.43 25.55
C GLY A 48 15.83 12.52 24.68
N GLU A 49 15.33 11.33 24.27
CA GLU A 49 16.01 10.49 23.28
C GLU A 49 15.94 11.12 21.89
N GLU A 50 17.09 11.20 21.23
CA GLU A 50 17.24 11.65 19.85
C GLU A 50 17.33 10.46 18.90
N PHE A 51 16.54 10.50 17.84
CA PHE A 51 16.57 9.53 16.77
C PHE A 51 16.93 10.22 15.46
N ASP A 52 17.76 9.58 14.66
CA ASP A 52 18.10 10.02 13.31
C ASP A 52 17.57 9.04 12.25
N ILE A 53 17.11 9.60 11.14
CA ILE A 53 16.67 8.85 9.97
C ILE A 53 17.46 9.36 8.77
N THR A 54 18.20 8.44 8.14
CA THR A 54 18.84 8.70 6.85
C THR A 54 17.94 8.18 5.73
N LEU A 55 17.24 9.09 5.07
CA LEU A 55 16.31 8.79 3.99
C LEU A 55 17.02 8.84 2.62
N PRO A 56 17.13 7.72 1.89
CA PRO A 56 17.61 7.71 0.51
C PRO A 56 16.57 8.34 -0.44
N LEU A 57 17.00 9.31 -1.22
CA LEU A 57 16.17 10.01 -2.22
C LEU A 57 16.22 9.38 -3.61
N ASN A 58 17.12 8.40 -3.82
CA ASN A 58 17.26 7.67 -5.07
C ASN A 58 16.82 6.21 -4.92
N PRO A 59 15.63 5.83 -5.43
CA PRO A 59 15.14 4.44 -5.41
C PRO A 59 16.00 3.45 -6.19
N GLY A 60 16.88 3.91 -7.09
CA GLY A 60 17.70 3.06 -7.94
C GLY A 60 18.92 2.43 -7.26
N ILE A 61 19.18 2.73 -5.98
CA ILE A 61 20.31 2.11 -5.26
C ILE A 61 19.97 0.68 -4.85
N ARG A 62 20.93 -0.25 -4.95
CA ARG A 62 20.70 -1.68 -4.64
C ARG A 62 20.21 -1.92 -3.21
N SER A 63 20.61 -1.08 -2.26
CA SER A 63 20.27 -1.21 -0.85
C SER A 63 19.01 -0.43 -0.43
N TYR A 64 18.23 0.08 -1.39
CA TYR A 64 17.10 0.96 -1.09
C TYR A 64 16.05 0.28 -0.21
N ALA A 65 15.65 -0.96 -0.53
CA ALA A 65 14.72 -1.74 0.30
C ALA A 65 15.22 -1.91 1.75
N LEU A 66 16.52 -2.18 1.91
CA LEU A 66 17.14 -2.35 3.24
C LEU A 66 17.09 -1.05 4.04
N ARG A 67 17.43 0.08 3.41
CA ARG A 67 17.32 1.41 4.04
C ARG A 67 15.88 1.71 4.44
N MET A 68 14.92 1.41 3.58
CA MET A 68 13.50 1.61 3.91
C MET A 68 13.05 0.75 5.09
N ALA A 69 13.54 -0.49 5.20
CA ALA A 69 13.27 -1.33 6.37
C ALA A 69 13.87 -0.76 7.67
N GLU A 70 15.10 -0.23 7.62
CA GLU A 70 15.75 0.45 8.76
C GLU A 70 14.91 1.65 9.23
N ILE A 71 14.44 2.47 8.29
CA ILE A 71 13.60 3.63 8.60
C ILE A 71 12.28 3.20 9.27
N LEU A 72 11.62 2.15 8.75
CA LEU A 72 10.39 1.63 9.36
C LEU A 72 10.62 1.11 10.79
N ALA A 73 11.77 0.51 11.08
CA ALA A 73 12.10 0.03 12.43
C ALA A 73 12.30 1.20 13.42
N ILE A 74 12.93 2.29 12.96
CA ILE A 74 13.08 3.51 13.76
C ILE A 74 11.70 4.15 14.01
N LEU A 75 10.87 4.27 12.97
CA LEU A 75 9.52 4.81 13.09
C LEU A 75 8.62 3.97 13.99
N GLU A 76 8.71 2.63 13.93
CA GLU A 76 7.99 1.73 14.84
C GLU A 76 8.32 2.01 16.31
N THR A 77 9.61 2.23 16.60
CA THR A 77 10.09 2.53 17.96
C THR A 77 9.63 3.92 18.42
N VAL A 78 9.82 4.94 17.57
CA VAL A 78 9.51 6.33 17.91
C VAL A 78 8.00 6.59 17.99
N GLU A 79 7.21 5.97 17.13
CA GLU A 79 5.75 6.18 17.08
C GLU A 79 4.97 5.20 17.96
N ILE A 80 5.59 4.12 18.44
CA ILE A 80 4.92 3.02 19.17
C ILE A 80 3.75 2.47 18.32
N ARG A 81 4.03 2.25 17.03
CA ARG A 81 3.07 1.77 16.03
C ARG A 81 3.67 0.63 15.24
N SER A 82 2.84 -0.32 14.83
CA SER A 82 3.33 -1.45 14.03
C SER A 82 3.88 -0.98 12.68
N GLN A 83 4.87 -1.70 12.15
CA GLN A 83 5.40 -1.42 10.81
C GLN A 83 4.32 -1.47 9.73
N LEU A 84 3.32 -2.37 9.85
CA LEU A 84 2.20 -2.45 8.90
C LEU A 84 1.31 -1.21 8.94
N ASP A 85 1.08 -0.64 10.14
CA ASP A 85 0.28 0.57 10.28
C ASP A 85 0.96 1.78 9.65
N ILE A 86 2.28 1.90 9.84
CA ILE A 86 3.10 2.96 9.26
C ILE A 86 3.17 2.76 7.75
N LEU A 87 3.47 1.54 7.30
CA LEU A 87 3.55 1.20 5.87
C LEU A 87 2.24 1.48 5.13
N SER A 88 1.11 1.17 5.75
CA SER A 88 -0.23 1.48 5.21
C SER A 88 -0.48 2.96 4.96
N ASP A 89 0.23 3.85 5.65
CA ASP A 89 0.11 5.29 5.50
C ASP A 89 1.07 5.82 4.42
N LEU A 90 2.20 5.13 4.22
CA LEU A 90 3.25 5.48 3.26
C LEU A 90 3.03 4.88 1.87
N ILE A 91 2.24 3.81 1.75
CA ILE A 91 2.08 3.10 0.48
C ILE A 91 1.30 3.93 -0.53
N THR A 92 1.89 4.14 -1.70
CA THR A 92 1.26 4.84 -2.82
C THR A 92 1.22 4.00 -4.09
N LYS A 93 2.07 3.00 -4.22
CA LYS A 93 2.11 2.10 -5.36
C LYS A 93 2.55 0.71 -4.95
N ILE A 94 1.85 -0.30 -5.44
CA ILE A 94 2.26 -1.71 -5.36
C ILE A 94 1.94 -2.35 -6.72
N PRO A 95 2.96 -2.74 -7.51
CA PRO A 95 2.73 -3.39 -8.79
C PRO A 95 2.20 -4.82 -8.59
N ASN A 96 1.51 -5.37 -9.59
CA ASN A 96 1.08 -6.78 -9.65
C ASN A 96 0.51 -7.33 -8.32
N THR A 97 -0.38 -6.57 -7.70
CA THR A 97 -0.99 -6.91 -6.41
C THR A 97 -2.29 -7.65 -6.63
N GLU A 98 -2.39 -8.83 -6.04
CA GLU A 98 -3.66 -9.54 -5.89
C GLU A 98 -4.41 -9.00 -4.66
N ILE A 99 -5.68 -8.68 -4.85
CA ILE A 99 -6.55 -8.16 -3.80
C ILE A 99 -7.80 -9.03 -3.76
N GLN A 100 -8.06 -9.59 -2.59
CA GLN A 100 -9.33 -10.22 -2.27
C GLN A 100 -10.24 -9.21 -1.57
N GLY A 101 -11.51 -9.15 -1.98
CA GLY A 101 -12.44 -8.17 -1.44
C GLY A 101 -13.89 -8.41 -1.80
N LEU A 102 -14.75 -7.50 -1.34
CA LEU A 102 -16.17 -7.50 -1.65
C LEU A 102 -16.51 -6.30 -2.53
N VAL A 103 -17.34 -6.52 -3.54
CA VAL A 103 -17.92 -5.41 -4.30
C VAL A 103 -18.90 -4.66 -3.41
N ILE A 104 -18.67 -3.36 -3.21
CA ILE A 104 -19.50 -2.49 -2.39
C ILE A 104 -20.26 -1.44 -3.20
N ARG A 105 -19.84 -1.19 -4.44
CA ARG A 105 -20.52 -0.26 -5.34
C ARG A 105 -20.27 -0.61 -6.80
N LEU A 106 -21.33 -0.51 -7.59
CA LEU A 106 -21.31 -0.61 -9.04
C LEU A 106 -21.77 0.73 -9.62
N ALA A 107 -21.04 1.28 -10.60
CA ALA A 107 -21.52 2.43 -11.37
C ALA A 107 -22.61 1.98 -12.35
N GLU A 108 -23.47 2.89 -12.80
CA GLU A 108 -24.48 2.58 -13.81
C GLU A 108 -23.84 2.11 -15.12
N ARG A 109 -24.51 1.18 -15.84
CA ARG A 109 -23.99 0.50 -17.05
C ARG A 109 -23.58 1.44 -18.20
N ASN A 110 -23.96 2.72 -18.16
CA ASN A 110 -23.60 3.72 -19.17
C ASN A 110 -22.25 4.42 -18.91
N HIS A 111 -21.56 4.08 -17.82
CA HIS A 111 -20.23 4.58 -17.46
C HIS A 111 -19.20 3.44 -17.53
N PRO A 112 -17.87 3.72 -17.63
CA PRO A 112 -16.83 2.76 -18.05
C PRO A 112 -16.52 1.62 -17.05
N GLY A 113 -17.52 0.81 -16.68
CA GLY A 113 -17.34 -0.38 -15.83
C GLY A 113 -16.74 -0.05 -14.47
N ASN A 114 -17.00 1.15 -13.94
CA ASN A 114 -16.41 1.59 -12.68
C ASN A 114 -17.03 0.82 -11.51
N VAL A 115 -16.18 0.13 -10.76
CA VAL A 115 -16.54 -0.64 -9.57
C VAL A 115 -15.76 -0.13 -8.37
N THR A 116 -16.32 -0.26 -7.19
CA THR A 116 -15.59 -0.06 -5.93
C THR A 116 -15.69 -1.33 -5.10
N ILE A 117 -14.54 -1.84 -4.68
CA ILE A 117 -14.42 -2.96 -3.75
C ILE A 117 -13.90 -2.47 -2.40
N ILE A 118 -14.21 -3.20 -1.33
CA ILE A 118 -13.52 -3.13 -0.05
C ILE A 118 -12.60 -4.36 0.04
N GLY A 119 -11.31 -4.14 0.22
CA GLY A 119 -10.30 -5.19 0.33
C GLY A 119 -9.20 -4.79 1.30
N PHE A 120 -8.32 -5.73 1.64
CA PHE A 120 -7.19 -5.46 2.53
C PHE A 120 -5.97 -5.00 1.75
N VAL A 121 -5.43 -3.83 2.11
CA VAL A 121 -4.18 -3.29 1.59
C VAL A 121 -3.26 -3.07 2.78
N VAL A 122 -2.15 -3.81 2.83
CA VAL A 122 -1.17 -3.75 3.94
C VAL A 122 -1.86 -3.93 5.31
N GLY A 123 -2.76 -4.91 5.41
CA GLY A 123 -3.46 -5.23 6.66
C GLY A 123 -4.60 -4.28 7.05
N LYS A 124 -4.85 -3.19 6.30
CA LYS A 124 -5.98 -2.29 6.54
C LYS A 124 -7.09 -2.46 5.48
N PRO A 125 -8.37 -2.46 5.88
CA PRO A 125 -9.47 -2.42 4.91
C PRO A 125 -9.47 -1.06 4.21
N ARG A 126 -9.39 -1.06 2.88
CA ARG A 126 -9.35 0.14 2.04
C ARG A 126 -10.37 0.01 0.91
N GLN A 127 -10.99 1.13 0.55
CA GLN A 127 -11.77 1.19 -0.69
C GLN A 127 -10.81 1.22 -1.87
N ILE A 128 -11.04 0.34 -2.83
CA ILE A 128 -10.28 0.28 -4.08
C ILE A 128 -11.25 0.48 -5.24
N LYS A 129 -10.94 1.47 -6.08
CA LYS A 129 -11.66 1.72 -7.34
C LYS A 129 -10.97 0.97 -8.46
N LEU A 130 -11.76 0.45 -9.39
CA LEU A 130 -11.25 -0.20 -10.59
C LEU A 130 -12.21 0.06 -11.75
N SER A 131 -11.67 0.03 -12.97
CA SER A 131 -12.44 0.06 -14.21
C SER A 131 -12.34 -1.32 -14.84
N LEU A 132 -13.50 -1.89 -15.13
CA LEU A 132 -13.66 -3.25 -15.65
C LEU A 132 -14.12 -3.23 -17.11
N SER A 133 -13.73 -4.27 -17.84
CA SER A 133 -14.38 -4.60 -19.12
C SER A 133 -15.84 -5.03 -18.89
N GLU A 134 -16.63 -5.10 -19.97
CA GLU A 134 -18.03 -5.52 -19.89
C GLU A 134 -18.19 -6.95 -19.33
N SER A 135 -17.29 -7.86 -19.70
CA SER A 135 -17.26 -9.24 -19.19
C SER A 135 -17.04 -9.28 -17.68
N GLU A 136 -16.01 -8.59 -17.20
CA GLU A 136 -15.67 -8.54 -15.77
C GLU A 136 -16.73 -7.79 -14.96
N TYR A 137 -17.37 -6.77 -15.56
CA TYR A 137 -18.46 -6.06 -14.92
C TYR A 137 -19.66 -6.98 -14.63
N ASN A 138 -19.97 -7.95 -15.50
CA ASN A 138 -21.03 -8.93 -15.24
C ASN A 138 -20.69 -9.85 -14.05
N GLN A 139 -19.41 -10.19 -13.88
CA GLN A 139 -18.95 -10.92 -12.69
C GLN A 139 -19.06 -10.04 -11.44
N ALA A 140 -18.68 -8.76 -11.52
CA ALA A 140 -18.82 -7.82 -10.41
C ALA A 140 -20.29 -7.58 -10.02
N TRP A 141 -21.19 -7.53 -11.00
CA TRP A 141 -22.64 -7.49 -10.79
C TRP A 141 -23.12 -8.71 -10.01
N THR A 142 -22.69 -9.90 -10.44
CA THR A 142 -23.00 -11.16 -9.75
C THR A 142 -22.47 -11.16 -8.31
N ALA A 143 -21.20 -10.80 -8.13
CA ALA A 143 -20.55 -10.69 -6.82
C ALA A 143 -21.29 -9.75 -5.87
N TYR A 144 -21.68 -8.57 -6.35
CA TYR A 144 -22.37 -7.56 -5.56
C TYR A 144 -23.73 -8.05 -5.05
N HIS A 145 -24.53 -8.63 -5.96
CA HIS A 145 -25.89 -9.08 -5.62
C HIS A 145 -25.90 -10.34 -4.75
N GLN A 146 -24.96 -11.26 -4.98
CA GLN A 146 -24.86 -12.51 -4.24
C GLN A 146 -23.94 -12.41 -3.02
N ARG A 147 -23.34 -11.23 -2.77
CA ARG A 147 -22.36 -10.99 -1.68
C ARG A 147 -21.17 -11.96 -1.72
N LEU A 148 -20.74 -12.31 -2.93
CA LEU A 148 -19.60 -13.20 -3.12
C LEU A 148 -18.29 -12.40 -3.10
N PRO A 149 -17.22 -12.96 -2.51
CA PRO A 149 -15.88 -12.40 -2.61
C PRO A 149 -15.38 -12.43 -4.06
N VAL A 150 -14.55 -11.46 -4.39
CA VAL A 150 -13.82 -11.36 -5.66
C VAL A 150 -12.33 -11.35 -5.42
N VAL A 151 -11.59 -11.81 -6.41
CA VAL A 151 -10.14 -11.61 -6.52
C VAL A 151 -9.88 -10.75 -7.74
N CYS A 152 -9.04 -9.75 -7.57
CA CYS A 152 -8.57 -8.93 -8.68
C CYS A 152 -7.08 -8.66 -8.57
N THR A 153 -6.39 -8.69 -9.70
CA THR A 153 -4.94 -8.48 -9.76
C THR A 153 -4.62 -7.32 -10.69
N GLY A 154 -3.68 -6.46 -10.28
CA GLY A 154 -3.24 -5.31 -11.06
C GLY A 154 -2.23 -4.42 -10.34
N ASP A 155 -1.92 -3.27 -10.93
CA ASP A 155 -1.07 -2.25 -10.32
C ASP A 155 -1.90 -1.39 -9.36
N LEU A 156 -1.72 -1.55 -8.05
CA LEU A 156 -2.38 -0.75 -7.04
C LEU A 156 -1.70 0.62 -6.93
N VAL A 157 -2.45 1.70 -7.11
CA VAL A 157 -1.94 3.09 -7.04
C VAL A 157 -2.86 3.94 -6.16
N LYS A 158 -2.30 4.79 -5.31
CA LYS A 158 -3.05 5.74 -4.49
C LYS A 158 -3.15 7.08 -5.22
N GLU A 159 -4.37 7.49 -5.55
CA GLU A 159 -4.69 8.76 -6.21
C GLU A 159 -5.68 9.56 -5.38
N ASN A 160 -5.33 10.80 -5.01
CA ASN A 160 -6.19 11.68 -4.19
C ASN A 160 -6.72 10.99 -2.92
N ASP A 161 -5.83 10.30 -2.21
CA ASP A 161 -6.10 9.50 -1.00
C ASP A 161 -7.01 8.26 -1.19
N VAL A 162 -7.33 7.89 -2.44
CA VAL A 162 -8.10 6.70 -2.77
C VAL A 162 -7.25 5.70 -3.55
N PHE A 163 -7.33 4.42 -3.20
CA PHE A 163 -6.67 3.38 -3.97
C PHE A 163 -7.43 3.08 -5.27
N VAL A 164 -6.66 2.96 -6.35
CA VAL A 164 -7.13 2.63 -7.69
C VAL A 164 -6.31 1.44 -8.18
N LEU A 165 -6.98 0.36 -8.55
CA LEU A 165 -6.33 -0.77 -9.24
C LEU A 165 -6.31 -0.45 -10.74
N LYS A 166 -5.10 -0.29 -11.28
CA LYS A 166 -4.85 -0.02 -12.69
C LYS A 166 -4.27 -1.25 -13.37
N LYS A 167 -4.34 -1.27 -14.71
CA LYS A 167 -3.84 -2.38 -15.54
C LYS A 167 -4.29 -3.74 -14.99
N THR A 168 -5.59 -3.84 -14.70
CA THR A 168 -6.20 -5.06 -14.19
C THR A 168 -5.83 -6.22 -15.12
N THR A 169 -5.19 -7.25 -14.56
CA THR A 169 -4.77 -8.46 -15.29
C THR A 169 -5.78 -9.58 -15.09
N SER A 170 -6.47 -9.60 -13.96
CA SER A 170 -7.55 -10.54 -13.69
C SER A 170 -8.61 -9.92 -12.77
N PHE A 171 -9.85 -10.35 -12.98
CA PHE A 171 -10.97 -10.14 -12.07
C PHE A 171 -11.84 -11.40 -12.12
N SER A 172 -12.14 -11.98 -10.97
CA SER A 172 -13.00 -13.17 -10.89
C SER A 172 -13.71 -13.27 -9.54
N LEU A 173 -14.78 -14.05 -9.49
CA LEU A 173 -15.31 -14.53 -8.22
C LEU A 173 -14.24 -15.38 -7.53
N TYR A 174 -14.14 -15.27 -6.21
CA TYR A 174 -13.28 -16.15 -5.43
C TYR A 174 -13.98 -17.50 -5.29
N ASP A 175 -13.37 -18.55 -5.85
CA ASP A 175 -13.87 -19.91 -5.73
C ASP A 175 -13.10 -20.67 -4.63
N THR A 176 -13.81 -20.95 -3.54
CA THR A 176 -13.28 -21.68 -2.38
C THR A 176 -13.07 -23.18 -2.65
N LEU A 177 -13.52 -23.72 -3.79
CA LEU A 177 -13.46 -25.16 -4.08
C LEU A 177 -12.06 -25.65 -4.49
N THR A 178 -11.11 -24.76 -4.79
CA THR A 178 -9.77 -25.13 -5.25
C THR A 178 -8.79 -25.43 -4.11
N GLU A 179 -9.07 -24.97 -2.88
CA GLU A 179 -8.18 -25.19 -1.72
C GLU A 179 -8.37 -26.56 -1.03
N GLN A 180 -9.47 -27.28 -1.29
CA GLN A 180 -9.71 -28.59 -0.67
C GLN A 180 -9.05 -29.79 -1.38
N ALA A 181 -8.36 -29.55 -2.50
CA ALA A 181 -7.69 -30.61 -3.27
C ALA A 181 -6.19 -30.79 -2.96
N ALA A 182 -5.64 -30.01 -2.02
CA ALA A 182 -4.21 -30.01 -1.67
C ALA A 182 -3.94 -30.41 -0.20
N VAL A 183 -4.66 -31.42 0.30
CA VAL A 183 -4.34 -32.12 1.56
C VAL A 183 -4.10 -33.60 1.29
#